data_AF-A0A0P7ZHJ6-F1
#
_entry.id   AF-A0A0P7ZHJ6-F1
#
_cell.length_a   1.000
_cell.length_b   1.000
_cell.length_c   1.000
_cell.angle_alpha   90.00
_cell.angle_beta   90.00
_cell.angle_gamma   90.00
#
_symmetry.space_group_name_H-M   'P 1'
#
loop_
_entity.id
_entity.type
_entity.pdbx_description
1 polymer ?
#
loop_
_entity_poly.entity_id
_entity_poly.type
_entity_poly.pdbx_seq_one_letter_code
_entity_poly.pdbx_strand_id
1 'polypeptide(L)' 'MEDIEIILEIDGKKIPMNGFVKKILCGMVKGSIETLRGVNDDWKNVNIRMSR' A
#
# COMPACT_ATOMS: atom_id res chain seq x y z
N MET A 1 -12.99 8.21 -7.23
CA MET A 1 -11.73 8.00 -6.50
C MET A 1 -10.94 7.03 -7.34
N GLU A 2 -9.71 7.35 -7.73
CA GLU A 2 -8.89 6.41 -8.51
C GLU A 2 -8.75 5.09 -7.75
N ASP A 3 -8.95 3.98 -8.46
CA ASP A 3 -8.77 2.64 -7.91
C ASP A 3 -7.27 2.41 -7.67
N ILE A 4 -6.83 2.59 -6.42
CA ILE A 4 -5.45 2.28 -6.02
C ILE A 4 -5.25 0.77 -6.09
N GLU A 5 -4.36 0.33 -6.96
CA GLU A 5 -3.94 -1.07 -7.05
C GLU A 5 -3.02 -1.42 -5.87
N ILE A 6 -3.35 -2.48 -5.13
CA ILE A 6 -2.54 -3.01 -4.05
C ILE A 6 -2.32 -4.50 -4.25
N ILE A 7 -1.06 -4.92 -4.15
CA ILE A 7 -0.62 -6.31 -4.28
C ILE A 7 0.00 -6.71 -2.94
N LEU A 8 -0.54 -7.76 -2.33
CA LEU A 8 0.05 -8.38 -1.15
C LEU A 8 0.85 -9.60 -1.61
N GLU A 9 2.13 -9.61 -1.29
CA GLU A 9 3.00 -10.75 -1.52
C GLU A 9 3.53 -11.29 -0.19
N ILE A 10 3.36 -12.58 0.05
CA ILE A 10 3.88 -13.29 1.23
C ILE A 10 4.71 -14.46 0.72
N ASP A 11 5.98 -14.52 1.12
CA ASP A 11 6.93 -15.57 0.72
C ASP A 11 6.98 -15.80 -0.80
N GLY A 12 7.00 -14.71 -1.58
CA GLY A 12 7.04 -14.76 -3.05
C GLY A 12 5.69 -15.07 -3.71
N LYS A 13 4.60 -15.20 -2.95
CA LYS A 13 3.27 -15.54 -3.47
C LYS A 13 2.32 -14.36 -3.38
N LYS A 14 1.68 -14.03 -4.51
CA LYS A 14 0.60 -13.03 -4.56
C LYS A 14 -0.64 -13.59 -3.84
N ILE A 15 -1.11 -12.87 -2.83
CA ILE A 15 -2.26 -13.25 -2.03
C ILE A 15 -3.48 -12.44 -2.50
N PRO A 16 -4.57 -13.09 -2.94
CA PRO A 16 -5.79 -12.37 -3.31
C PRO A 16 -6.41 -11.74 -2.07
N MET A 17 -6.71 -10.44 -2.18
CA MET A 17 -7.35 -9.67 -1.11
C MET A 17 -8.80 -9.35 -1.48
N ASN A 18 -9.69 -9.47 -0.48
CA ASN A 18 -11.06 -8.98 -0.60
C ASN A 18 -11.13 -7.44 -0.50
N GLY A 19 -12.29 -6.86 -0.81
CA GLY A 19 -12.47 -5.40 -0.83
C GLY A 19 -12.27 -4.73 0.54
N PHE A 20 -12.62 -5.41 1.64
CA PHE A 20 -12.41 -4.90 2.99
C PHE A 20 -10.91 -4.76 3.31
N VAL A 21 -10.12 -5.81 3.07
CA VAL A 21 -8.66 -5.81 3.34
C VAL A 21 -7.95 -4.77 2.47
N LYS A 22 -8.30 -4.67 1.17
CA LYS A 22 -7.76 -3.65 0.27
C LYS A 22 -7.99 -2.24 0.81
N LYS A 23 -9.22 -1.94 1.28
CA LYS A 23 -9.58 -0.61 1.81
C LYS A 23 -8.75 -0.25 3.04
N ILE A 24 -8.58 -1.17 3.98
CA ILE A 24 -7.80 -0.94 5.21
C ILE A 24 -6.33 -0.70 4.89
N LEU A 25 -5.71 -1.57 4.09
CA LEU A 25 -4.28 -1.45 3.77
C LEU A 25 -3.99 -0.20 2.92
N CYS A 26 -4.79 0.09 1.89
CA CYS A 26 -4.61 1.31 1.09
C CYS A 26 -4.73 2.57 1.95
N GLY A 27 -5.75 2.64 2.83
CA GLY A 27 -5.93 3.78 3.73
C GLY A 27 -4.76 3.95 4.70
N MET A 28 -4.32 2.86 5.33
CA MET A 28 -3.17 2.87 6.26
C MET A 28 -1.88 3.31 5.55
N VAL A 29 -1.56 2.70 4.41
CA VAL A 29 -0.32 2.98 3.67
C VAL A 29 -0.31 4.42 3.16
N LYS A 30 -1.40 4.86 2.50
CA LYS A 30 -1.52 6.23 2.00
C LYS A 30 -1.38 7.25 3.12
N GLY A 31 -2.15 7.08 4.20
CA GLY A 31 -2.10 7.99 5.34
C GLY A 31 -0.73 8.01 6.03
N SER A 32 -0.01 6.88 6.06
CA SER A 32 1.35 6.84 6.59
C SER A 32 2.31 7.68 5.74
N ILE A 33 2.24 7.54 4.40
CA ILE A 33 3.14 8.24 3.47
C ILE A 33 2.91 9.75 3.49
N GLU A 34 1.66 10.20 3.51
CA GLU A 34 1.30 11.62 3.54
C GLU A 34 1.84 12.35 4.79
N THR A 35 2.19 11.61 5.85
CA THR A 35 2.80 12.18 7.07
C THR A 35 4.33 12.24 7.05
N LEU A 36 4.98 11.61 6.06
CA LEU A 36 6.44 11.53 5.99
C LEU A 36 7.04 12.83 5.46
N ARG A 37 8.00 13.38 6.20
CA ARG A 37 8.77 14.54 5.72
C ARG A 37 9.69 14.13 4.57
N GLY A 38 9.65 14.91 3.48
CA GLY A 38 10.53 14.72 2.32
C GLY A 38 9.98 13.74 1.27
N VAL A 39 8.76 13.25 1.42
CA VAL A 39 8.01 12.55 0.36
C VAL A 39 7.01 13.53 -0.24
N ASN A 40 7.01 13.70 -1.56
CA ASN A 40 6.07 14.57 -2.25
C ASN A 40 4.74 13.84 -2.50
N ASP A 41 3.64 14.58 -2.59
CA ASP A 41 2.28 14.04 -2.73
C ASP A 41 2.00 13.40 -4.11
N ASP A 42 2.92 13.51 -5.06
CA ASP A 42 2.82 13.04 -6.45
C ASP A 42 3.48 11.67 -6.69
N TRP A 43 3.68 10.88 -5.62
CA TRP A 43 4.25 9.55 -5.74
C TRP A 43 3.37 8.64 -6.63
N LYS A 44 4.02 7.87 -7.51
CA LYS A 44 3.35 6.97 -8.47
C LYS A 44 3.33 5.51 -8.02
N ASN A 45 4.31 5.10 -7.22
CA ASN A 45 4.46 3.73 -6.74
C ASN A 45 5.12 3.73 -5.36
N VAL A 46 4.68 2.81 -4.52
CA VAL A 46 5.20 2.60 -3.17
C VAL A 46 5.52 1.12 -3.03
N ASN A 47 6.74 0.80 -2.61
CA ASN A 47 7.14 -0.56 -2.26
C ASN A 47 7.47 -0.61 -0.76
N ILE A 48 6.62 -1.28 0.02
CA ILE A 48 6.87 -1.51 1.45
C ILE A 48 7.33 -2.95 1.60
N ARG A 49 8.52 -3.13 2.16
CA ARG A 49 9.06 -4.45 2.52
C ARG A 49 9.11 -4.59 4.02
N MET A 50 8.65 -5.73 4.50
CA MET A 50 8.76 -6.14 5.89
C MET A 50 9.53 -7.45 5.93
N SER A 51 10.46 -7.57 6.86
CA SER A 51 11.16 -8.82 7.16
C SER A 51 10.85 -9.17 8.61
N ARG A 52 10.70 -10.46 8.88
CA ARG A 52 10.50 -10.98 10.22
C ARG A 52 11.82 -11.48 10.78
#